data_AF-A0A0C3GR58-F1
#
_entry.id   AF-A0A0C3GR58-F1
#
_cell.length_a   1.000
_cell.length_b   1.000
_cell.length_c   1.000
_cell.angle_alpha   90.00
_cell.angle_beta   90.00
_cell.angle_gamma   90.00
#
_symmetry.space_group_name_H-M   'P 1'
#
loop_
_entity.id
_entity.type
_entity.pdbx_description
1 polymer ?
#
loop_
_entity_poly.entity_id
_entity_poly.type
_entity_poly.pdbx_seq_one_letter_code
_entity_poly.pdbx_strand_id
1 'polypeptide(L)'
;YPFPEDTWTRRTELGREEINYLRQKGAFVLPAKSVTNKLVGIYFEWVAPIVPVINKTQFMRQYADETNPPSILLLQAILMAGSNVYADTQFMDNGLTKPTAPTFYMRAEALFDSEYETDRVTTIQALVLMGLYRHGPRDISRGTFYWTRVATIFAQSLGMNRSVANTQLSMADKRLWKRIWWTIFTRDRSVAVAKGRPTVINTDYCDVEAICEDDFIEDDDPSNAGSPSPHHIQFFMQYVKLSEIMGLILSQHYSVNSRAQKKNAIGIGHFNEALINWLQHCPREVCWTRSKHFLSALLHVSY
;
A
#
# COMPACT_ATOMS: atom_id res chain seq x y z
N TYR A 1 23.38 -3.26 -17.38
CA TYR A 1 23.49 -4.62 -16.84
C TYR A 1 22.75 -5.54 -17.79
N PRO A 2 23.42 -6.38 -18.58
CA PRO A 2 22.72 -7.37 -19.40
C PRO A 2 22.23 -8.48 -18.47
N PHE A 3 20.92 -8.76 -18.50
CA PHE A 3 20.31 -9.86 -17.77
C PHE A 3 20.75 -11.19 -18.41
N PRO A 4 21.05 -12.24 -17.62
CA PRO A 4 21.28 -13.57 -18.17
C PRO A 4 19.98 -14.08 -18.81
N GLU A 5 20.01 -14.31 -20.12
CA GLU A 5 19.04 -15.16 -20.80
C GLU A 5 19.18 -16.60 -20.26
N ASP A 6 18.04 -17.26 -20.03
CA ASP A 6 17.92 -18.73 -19.87
C ASP A 6 18.05 -19.41 -18.49
N THR A 7 17.24 -19.03 -17.48
CA THR A 7 16.86 -19.99 -16.40
C THR A 7 15.40 -19.96 -15.91
N TRP A 8 14.51 -19.13 -16.46
CA TRP A 8 13.10 -19.13 -16.07
C TRP A 8 12.28 -20.05 -16.98
N THR A 9 12.41 -21.37 -16.81
CA THR A 9 11.37 -22.29 -17.28
C THR A 9 10.05 -21.85 -16.67
N ARG A 10 9.18 -21.22 -17.48
CA ARG A 10 7.81 -20.83 -17.12
C ARG A 10 7.10 -22.04 -16.51
N ARG A 11 6.91 -22.05 -15.19
CA ARG A 11 5.82 -22.83 -14.57
C ARG A 11 4.53 -22.21 -15.08
N THR A 12 4.00 -22.77 -16.16
CA THR A 12 2.86 -22.17 -16.89
C THR A 12 1.53 -22.63 -16.29
N GLU A 13 1.53 -23.70 -15.48
CA GLU A 13 0.35 -24.22 -14.81
C GLU A 13 0.70 -24.75 -13.41
N LEU A 14 -0.10 -24.39 -12.41
CA LEU A 14 0.01 -24.92 -11.05
C LEU A 14 -0.27 -26.42 -11.05
N GLY A 15 0.52 -27.17 -10.29
CA GLY A 15 0.31 -28.59 -10.12
C GLY A 15 -1.03 -28.89 -9.43
N ARG A 16 -1.61 -30.07 -9.70
CA ARG A 16 -2.83 -30.54 -9.02
C ARG A 16 -2.70 -30.51 -7.48
N GLU A 17 -1.50 -30.77 -6.97
CA GLU A 17 -1.21 -30.74 -5.53
C GLU A 17 -1.29 -29.32 -4.94
N GLU A 18 -0.77 -28.31 -5.65
CA GLU A 18 -0.83 -26.89 -5.24
C GLU A 18 -2.29 -26.40 -5.23
N ILE A 19 -3.07 -26.77 -6.25
CA ILE A 19 -4.50 -26.45 -6.28
C ILE A 19 -5.26 -27.13 -5.13
N ASN A 20 -4.93 -28.38 -4.80
CA ASN A 20 -5.54 -29.08 -3.67
C ASN A 20 -5.16 -28.43 -2.33
N TYR A 21 -3.90 -28.01 -2.16
CA TYR A 21 -3.44 -27.25 -1.01
C TYR A 21 -4.24 -25.95 -0.85
N LEU A 22 -4.39 -25.18 -1.92
CA LEU A 22 -5.17 -23.93 -1.93
C LEU A 22 -6.65 -24.17 -1.58
N ARG A 23 -7.26 -25.26 -2.08
CA ARG A 23 -8.62 -25.66 -1.71
C ARG A 23 -8.73 -26.01 -0.23
N GLN A 24 -7.77 -26.74 0.34
CA GLN A 24 -7.76 -27.08 1.77
C GLN A 24 -7.60 -25.84 2.66
N LYS A 25 -6.81 -24.85 2.23
CA LYS A 25 -6.69 -23.54 2.90
C LYS A 25 -7.92 -22.65 2.71
N GLY A 26 -8.86 -23.06 1.86
CA GLY A 26 -10.04 -22.27 1.50
C GLY A 26 -9.68 -20.99 0.74
N ALA A 27 -8.57 -20.96 0.03
CA ALA A 27 -8.03 -19.79 -0.66
C ALA A 27 -9.03 -19.14 -1.65
N PHE A 28 -9.88 -19.97 -2.27
CA PHE A 28 -10.91 -19.55 -3.23
C PHE A 28 -12.26 -19.23 -2.58
N VAL A 29 -12.40 -19.41 -1.26
CA VAL A 29 -13.67 -19.22 -0.57
C VAL A 29 -13.87 -17.73 -0.29
N LEU A 30 -15.01 -17.20 -0.73
CA LEU A 30 -15.47 -15.85 -0.45
C LEU A 30 -16.67 -15.90 0.52
N PRO A 31 -16.88 -14.86 1.35
CA PRO A 31 -18.07 -14.78 2.18
C PRO A 31 -19.32 -14.49 1.33
N ALA A 32 -20.49 -14.45 1.96
CA ALA A 32 -21.72 -14.05 1.29
C ALA A 32 -21.56 -12.70 0.57
N LYS A 33 -22.13 -12.56 -0.64
CA LYS A 33 -21.97 -11.37 -1.50
C LYS A 33 -22.27 -10.06 -0.78
N SER A 34 -23.23 -10.05 0.15
CA SER A 34 -23.55 -8.89 1.00
C SER A 34 -22.38 -8.47 1.91
N VAL A 35 -21.69 -9.44 2.52
CA VAL A 35 -20.50 -9.22 3.34
C VAL A 35 -19.33 -8.77 2.48
N THR A 36 -19.10 -9.44 1.34
CA THR A 36 -18.04 -9.07 0.39
C THR A 36 -18.21 -7.63 -0.07
N ASN A 37 -19.40 -7.24 -0.53
CA ASN A 37 -19.71 -5.89 -0.96
C ASN A 37 -19.48 -4.86 0.15
N LYS A 38 -19.86 -5.18 1.39
CA LYS A 38 -19.67 -4.29 2.53
C LYS A 38 -18.19 -4.07 2.82
N LEU A 39 -17.38 -5.14 2.83
CA LEU A 39 -15.94 -5.04 3.10
C LEU A 39 -15.18 -4.33 1.97
N VAL A 40 -15.54 -4.58 0.70
CA VAL A 40 -15.01 -3.84 -0.45
C VAL A 40 -15.35 -2.35 -0.35
N GLY A 41 -16.59 -2.01 0.03
CA GLY A 41 -17.00 -0.62 0.28
C GLY A 41 -16.15 0.05 1.36
N ILE A 42 -15.96 -0.63 2.50
CA ILE A 42 -15.13 -0.12 3.61
C ILE A 42 -13.69 0.08 3.18
N TYR A 43 -13.12 -0.84 2.39
CA TYR A 43 -11.78 -0.68 1.84
C TYR A 43 -11.64 0.62 1.04
N PHE A 44 -12.53 0.86 0.07
CA PHE A 44 -12.45 2.06 -0.77
C PHE A 44 -12.77 3.36 -0.01
N GLU A 45 -13.55 3.28 1.06
CA GLU A 45 -13.90 4.44 1.88
C GLU A 45 -12.77 4.82 2.87
N TRP A 46 -12.19 3.84 3.56
CA TRP A 46 -11.30 4.08 4.70
C TRP A 46 -9.84 3.72 4.48
N VAL A 47 -9.56 2.75 3.59
CA VAL A 47 -8.19 2.25 3.37
C VAL A 47 -7.57 2.87 2.12
N ALA A 48 -8.28 2.87 1.00
CA ALA A 48 -7.79 3.41 -0.28
C ALA A 48 -7.30 4.87 -0.20
N PRO A 49 -7.87 5.79 0.61
CA PRO A 49 -7.30 7.14 0.76
C PRO A 49 -5.88 7.17 1.35
N ILE A 50 -5.52 6.17 2.16
CA ILE A 50 -4.21 6.03 2.80
C ILE A 50 -3.29 5.15 1.94
N VAL A 51 -3.88 4.22 1.19
CA VAL A 51 -3.19 3.17 0.42
C VAL A 51 -3.76 3.13 -1.01
N PRO A 52 -3.54 4.18 -1.83
CA PRO A 52 -4.21 4.35 -3.13
C PRO A 52 -3.59 3.48 -4.24
N VAL A 53 -3.40 2.19 -3.96
CA VAL A 53 -2.72 1.23 -4.83
C VAL A 53 -3.64 0.55 -5.83
N ILE A 54 -4.95 0.80 -5.79
CA ILE A 54 -5.94 0.20 -6.67
C ILE A 54 -6.66 1.30 -7.43
N ASN A 55 -6.84 1.10 -8.74
CA ASN A 55 -7.77 1.89 -9.54
C ASN A 55 -9.20 1.45 -9.24
N LYS A 56 -9.98 2.28 -8.53
CA LYS A 56 -11.31 1.92 -8.07
C LYS A 56 -12.28 1.72 -9.24
N THR A 57 -12.29 2.61 -10.23
CA THR A 57 -13.13 2.48 -11.42
C THR A 57 -12.91 1.15 -12.14
N GLN A 58 -11.65 0.82 -12.45
CA GLN A 58 -11.31 -0.44 -13.13
C GLN A 58 -11.67 -1.65 -12.28
N PHE A 59 -11.34 -1.63 -10.98
CA PHE A 59 -11.65 -2.73 -10.08
C PHE A 59 -13.16 -2.97 -9.96
N MET A 60 -13.96 -1.90 -9.82
CA MET A 60 -15.41 -2.03 -9.66
C MET A 60 -16.11 -2.52 -10.94
N ARG A 61 -15.57 -2.18 -12.13
CA ARG A 61 -16.03 -2.77 -13.39
C ARG A 61 -15.79 -4.28 -13.42
N GLN A 62 -14.56 -4.73 -13.13
CA GLN A 62 -14.24 -6.15 -13.04
C GLN A 62 -15.06 -6.86 -11.95
N TYR A 63 -15.25 -6.22 -10.80
CA TYR A 63 -16.01 -6.78 -9.68
C TYR A 63 -17.50 -6.98 -10.01
N ALA A 64 -18.04 -6.21 -10.96
CA ALA A 64 -19.40 -6.39 -11.48
C ALA A 64 -19.47 -7.42 -12.62
N ASP A 65 -18.35 -7.76 -13.24
CA ASP A 65 -18.25 -8.69 -14.37
C ASP A 65 -17.97 -10.12 -13.88
N GLU A 66 -18.96 -11.01 -14.04
CA GLU A 66 -18.82 -12.41 -13.66
C GLU A 66 -17.91 -13.22 -14.61
N THR A 67 -17.67 -12.70 -15.82
CA THR A 67 -16.82 -13.35 -16.84
C THR A 67 -15.36 -12.99 -16.71
N ASN A 68 -15.05 -11.82 -16.15
CA ASN A 68 -13.70 -11.34 -15.91
C ASN A 68 -13.56 -10.71 -14.50
N PRO A 69 -13.72 -11.52 -13.44
CA PRO A 69 -13.66 -11.02 -12.08
C PRO A 69 -12.24 -10.59 -11.69
N PRO A 70 -12.09 -9.75 -10.64
CA PRO A 70 -10.78 -9.38 -10.12
C PRO A 70 -10.01 -10.60 -9.62
N SER A 71 -8.69 -10.49 -9.59
CA SER A 71 -7.81 -11.48 -8.97
C SER A 71 -8.30 -11.91 -7.59
N ILE A 72 -8.37 -13.22 -7.37
CA ILE A 72 -8.73 -13.77 -6.06
C ILE A 72 -7.70 -13.40 -4.98
N LEU A 73 -6.40 -13.32 -5.32
CA LEU A 73 -5.37 -12.88 -4.38
C LEU A 73 -5.64 -11.44 -3.93
N LEU A 74 -5.88 -10.54 -4.90
CA LEU A 74 -6.17 -9.15 -4.60
C LEU A 74 -7.48 -9.00 -3.82
N LEU A 75 -8.52 -9.75 -4.19
CA LEU A 75 -9.80 -9.71 -3.50
C LEU A 75 -9.67 -10.18 -2.05
N GLN A 76 -8.94 -11.27 -1.77
CA GLN A 76 -8.68 -11.70 -0.39
C GLN A 76 -7.92 -10.62 0.40
N ALA A 77 -6.94 -9.96 -0.21
CA ALA A 77 -6.20 -8.87 0.43
C ALA A 77 -7.07 -7.63 0.73
N ILE A 78 -7.98 -7.27 -0.19
CA ILE A 78 -8.99 -6.21 0.02
C ILE A 78 -9.94 -6.57 1.16
N LEU A 79 -10.46 -7.80 1.19
CA LEU A 79 -11.36 -8.26 2.25
C LEU A 79 -10.67 -8.27 3.62
N MET A 80 -9.39 -8.64 3.65
CA MET A 80 -8.56 -8.54 4.85
C MET A 80 -8.46 -7.08 5.33
N ALA A 81 -8.08 -6.16 4.44
CA ALA A 81 -7.93 -4.75 4.77
C ALA A 81 -9.25 -4.11 5.23
N GLY A 82 -10.35 -4.38 4.53
CA GLY A 82 -11.69 -3.92 4.93
C GLY A 82 -12.13 -4.51 6.26
N SER A 83 -11.84 -5.79 6.53
CA SER A 83 -12.19 -6.44 7.80
C SER A 83 -11.40 -5.87 8.99
N ASN A 84 -10.15 -5.45 8.80
CA ASN A 84 -9.35 -4.81 9.85
C ASN A 84 -9.95 -3.48 10.32
N VAL A 85 -10.52 -2.70 9.39
CA VAL A 85 -11.19 -1.44 9.73
C VAL A 85 -12.56 -1.72 10.35
N TYR A 86 -13.32 -2.65 9.78
CA TYR A 86 -14.64 -3.00 10.28
C TYR A 86 -14.61 -3.49 11.73
N ALA A 87 -13.63 -4.31 12.10
CA ALA A 87 -13.47 -4.81 13.47
C ALA A 87 -13.29 -3.69 14.50
N ASP A 88 -12.56 -2.62 14.15
CA ASP A 88 -12.36 -1.46 15.03
C ASP A 88 -13.65 -0.63 15.19
N THR A 89 -14.61 -0.74 14.26
CA THR A 89 -15.90 0.00 14.30
C THR A 89 -17.03 -0.73 15.04
N GLN A 90 -16.89 -2.04 15.28
CA GLN A 90 -17.90 -2.86 15.97
C GLN A 90 -17.29 -3.58 17.17
N PHE A 91 -17.14 -2.86 18.29
CA PHE A 91 -16.85 -3.45 19.60
C PHE A 91 -18.06 -4.19 20.23
N MET A 92 -19.11 -4.52 19.47
CA MET A 92 -20.34 -5.14 20.00
C MET A 92 -20.89 -6.18 19.01
N ASP A 93 -20.75 -7.44 19.43
CA ASP A 93 -21.58 -8.65 19.25
C ASP A 93 -22.30 -9.00 17.92
N ASN A 94 -22.49 -10.31 17.70
CA ASN A 94 -23.67 -10.94 17.06
C ASN A 94 -23.47 -12.46 16.81
N GLY A 95 -22.66 -13.19 17.58
CA GLY A 95 -22.68 -14.67 17.64
C GLY A 95 -22.43 -15.48 16.35
N LEU A 96 -22.19 -14.84 15.20
CA LEU A 96 -21.82 -15.48 13.94
C LEU A 96 -20.30 -15.46 13.83
N THR A 97 -19.69 -16.63 13.67
CA THR A 97 -18.28 -16.81 13.27
C THR A 97 -18.09 -16.27 11.85
N LYS A 98 -18.12 -14.95 11.71
CA LYS A 98 -17.82 -14.25 10.46
C LYS A 98 -16.35 -14.46 10.15
N PRO A 99 -15.96 -14.77 8.89
CA PRO A 99 -14.56 -14.82 8.52
C PRO A 99 -13.90 -13.49 8.86
N THR A 100 -12.83 -13.56 9.66
CA THR A 100 -12.14 -12.41 10.21
C THR A 100 -10.93 -12.06 9.32
N ALA A 101 -10.35 -10.88 9.50
CA ALA A 101 -9.12 -10.49 8.81
C ALA A 101 -8.00 -11.56 8.80
N PRO A 102 -7.74 -12.31 9.90
CA PRO A 102 -6.84 -13.47 9.87
C PRO A 102 -7.17 -14.51 8.79
N THR A 103 -8.44 -14.84 8.59
CA THR A 103 -8.86 -15.83 7.58
C THR A 103 -8.53 -15.34 6.17
N PHE A 104 -8.83 -14.08 5.87
CA PHE A 104 -8.53 -13.49 4.57
C PHE A 104 -7.02 -13.34 4.35
N TYR A 105 -6.27 -12.97 5.39
CA TYR A 105 -4.81 -12.92 5.37
C TYR A 105 -4.21 -14.30 5.01
N MET A 106 -4.60 -15.36 5.73
CA MET A 106 -4.07 -16.72 5.49
C MET A 106 -4.38 -17.23 4.09
N ARG A 107 -5.55 -16.86 3.53
CA ARG A 107 -5.94 -17.20 2.16
C ARG A 107 -5.10 -16.46 1.12
N ALA A 108 -4.90 -15.15 1.30
CA ALA A 108 -4.03 -14.36 0.43
C ALA A 108 -2.58 -14.84 0.50
N GLU A 109 -2.09 -15.16 1.69
CA GLU A 109 -0.74 -15.72 1.90
C GLU A 109 -0.56 -17.05 1.18
N ALA A 110 -1.53 -17.96 1.29
CA ALA A 110 -1.46 -19.24 0.57
C ALA A 110 -1.43 -19.06 -0.96
N LEU A 111 -2.22 -18.11 -1.49
CA LEU A 111 -2.23 -17.77 -2.92
C LEU A 111 -0.89 -17.19 -3.38
N PHE A 112 -0.30 -16.30 -2.57
CA PHE A 112 1.02 -15.72 -2.85
C PHE A 112 2.14 -16.78 -2.78
N ASP A 113 2.18 -17.58 -1.70
CA ASP A 113 3.20 -18.62 -1.50
C ASP A 113 3.13 -19.70 -2.60
N SER A 114 1.97 -19.89 -3.22
CA SER A 114 1.79 -20.82 -4.35
C SER A 114 2.06 -20.16 -5.71
N GLU A 115 2.44 -18.88 -5.76
CA GLU A 115 2.61 -18.10 -7.01
C GLU A 115 1.36 -18.14 -7.91
N TYR A 116 0.16 -18.12 -7.30
CA TYR A 116 -1.10 -18.25 -8.04
C TYR A 116 -1.39 -17.05 -8.96
N GLU A 117 -1.04 -15.84 -8.49
CA GLU A 117 -1.23 -14.63 -9.28
C GLU A 117 -0.06 -14.43 -10.25
N THR A 118 -0.39 -14.24 -11.52
CA THR A 118 0.61 -14.06 -12.58
C THR A 118 0.86 -12.59 -12.88
N ASP A 119 -0.13 -11.73 -12.65
CA ASP A 119 0.04 -10.30 -12.81
C ASP A 119 0.88 -9.72 -11.67
N ARG A 120 2.04 -9.18 -12.02
CA ARG A 120 3.04 -8.70 -11.05
C ARG A 120 2.55 -7.43 -10.35
N VAL A 121 1.79 -6.58 -11.03
CA VAL A 121 1.22 -5.37 -10.42
C VAL A 121 0.19 -5.76 -9.37
N THR A 122 -0.74 -6.64 -9.71
CA THR A 122 -1.75 -7.21 -8.79
C THR A 122 -1.10 -7.89 -7.59
N THR A 123 -0.01 -8.64 -7.81
CA THR A 123 0.78 -9.24 -6.73
C THR A 123 1.31 -8.16 -5.79
N ILE A 124 1.94 -7.09 -6.31
CA ILE A 124 2.47 -5.98 -5.51
C ILE A 124 1.34 -5.27 -4.73
N GLN A 125 0.20 -5.03 -5.36
CA GLN A 125 -0.98 -4.45 -4.70
C GLN A 125 -1.42 -5.32 -3.51
N ALA A 126 -1.55 -6.63 -3.72
CA ALA A 126 -1.90 -7.56 -2.66
C ALA A 126 -0.87 -7.56 -1.52
N LEU A 127 0.43 -7.55 -1.83
CA LEU A 127 1.51 -7.50 -0.83
C LEU A 127 1.46 -6.22 0.02
N VAL A 128 1.22 -5.08 -0.61
CA VAL A 128 1.04 -3.79 0.10
C VAL A 128 -0.14 -3.87 1.05
N LEU A 129 -1.27 -4.42 0.59
CA LEU A 129 -2.46 -4.60 1.43
C LEU A 129 -2.23 -5.61 2.56
N MET A 130 -1.56 -6.73 2.30
CA MET A 130 -1.17 -7.71 3.32
C MET A 130 -0.30 -7.10 4.42
N GLY A 131 0.55 -6.11 4.09
CA GLY A 131 1.30 -5.34 5.08
C GLY A 131 0.44 -4.56 6.08
N LEU A 132 -0.84 -4.32 5.78
CA LEU A 132 -1.79 -3.69 6.70
C LEU A 132 -2.33 -4.65 7.77
N TYR A 133 -2.08 -5.95 7.63
CA TYR A 133 -2.49 -6.92 8.63
C TYR A 133 -1.72 -6.71 9.93
N ARG A 134 -2.47 -6.51 11.02
CA ARG A 134 -1.92 -6.37 12.37
C ARG A 134 -1.87 -7.74 13.02
N HIS A 135 -0.71 -8.38 12.98
CA HIS A 135 -0.48 -9.60 13.73
C HIS A 135 -0.61 -9.36 15.24
N GLY A 136 -1.09 -10.37 15.96
CA GLY A 136 -1.06 -10.37 17.41
C GLY A 136 0.39 -10.31 17.94
N PRO A 137 0.60 -9.95 19.22
CA PRO A 137 1.92 -9.72 19.82
C PRO A 137 2.89 -10.92 19.79
N ARG A 138 2.44 -12.09 19.30
CA ARG A 138 3.21 -13.34 19.24
C ARG A 138 3.79 -13.67 17.87
N ASP A 139 3.38 -12.99 16.78
CA ASP A 139 3.91 -13.28 15.45
C ASP A 139 4.92 -12.21 15.00
N ILE A 140 6.19 -12.58 15.09
CA ILE A 140 7.34 -11.72 14.79
C ILE A 140 7.78 -11.91 13.32
N SER A 141 7.31 -12.96 12.63
CA SER A 141 7.97 -13.50 11.44
C SER A 141 7.53 -12.83 10.12
N ARG A 142 6.21 -12.70 9.89
CA ARG A 142 5.63 -12.14 8.65
C ARG A 142 4.75 -10.90 8.91
N GLY A 143 5.16 -10.04 9.84
CA GLY A 143 4.48 -8.79 10.18
C GLY A 143 4.49 -7.71 9.10
N THR A 144 3.89 -6.55 9.36
CA THR A 144 3.89 -5.36 8.48
C THR A 144 5.26 -5.04 7.85
N PHE A 145 6.34 -5.19 8.62
CA PHE A 145 7.70 -4.95 8.14
C PHE A 145 8.15 -5.95 7.06
N TYR A 146 7.80 -7.23 7.20
CA TYR A 146 8.13 -8.27 6.23
C TYR A 146 7.44 -7.97 4.89
N TRP A 147 6.12 -7.78 4.90
CA TRP A 147 5.36 -7.54 3.66
C TRP A 147 5.73 -6.23 2.98
N THR A 148 6.05 -5.18 3.75
CA THR A 148 6.57 -3.92 3.19
C THR A 148 7.87 -4.15 2.43
N ARG A 149 8.78 -4.98 2.96
CA ARG A 149 10.04 -5.33 2.29
C ARG A 149 9.84 -6.19 1.07
N VAL A 150 8.96 -7.21 1.15
CA VAL A 150 8.64 -8.06 0.00
C VAL A 150 8.01 -7.23 -1.12
N ALA A 151 7.04 -6.36 -0.81
CA ALA A 151 6.45 -5.43 -1.78
C ALA A 151 7.51 -4.51 -2.41
N THR A 152 8.45 -3.99 -1.61
CA THR A 152 9.57 -3.16 -2.10
C THR A 152 10.43 -3.93 -3.12
N ILE A 153 10.81 -5.18 -2.80
CA ILE A 153 11.62 -6.02 -3.69
C ILE A 153 10.89 -6.28 -5.01
N PHE A 154 9.61 -6.65 -4.96
CA PHE A 154 8.82 -6.89 -6.17
C PHE A 154 8.65 -5.63 -7.01
N ALA A 155 8.35 -4.49 -6.37
CA ALA A 155 8.20 -3.22 -7.04
C ALA A 155 9.50 -2.75 -7.72
N GLN A 156 10.64 -2.85 -7.04
CA GLN A 156 11.94 -2.53 -7.63
C GLN A 156 12.31 -3.49 -8.76
N SER A 157 11.97 -4.77 -8.64
CA SER A 157 12.19 -5.76 -9.72
C SER A 157 11.38 -5.46 -10.97
N LEU A 158 10.21 -4.82 -10.83
CA LEU A 158 9.41 -4.34 -11.95
C LEU A 158 9.84 -2.95 -12.45
N GLY A 159 10.80 -2.30 -11.79
CA GLY A 159 11.25 -0.95 -12.12
C GLY A 159 10.33 0.16 -11.62
N MET A 160 9.52 -0.09 -10.58
CA MET A 160 8.61 0.93 -10.03
C MET A 160 9.31 2.13 -9.40
N ASN A 161 10.58 2.00 -9.06
CA ASN A 161 11.44 3.10 -8.61
C ASN A 161 11.93 4.01 -9.74
N ARG A 162 11.61 3.68 -11.01
CA ARG A 162 12.08 4.41 -12.18
C ARG A 162 11.01 5.31 -12.79
N SER A 163 11.44 6.40 -13.43
CA SER A 163 10.56 7.31 -14.20
C SER A 163 9.75 6.53 -15.23
N VAL A 164 8.45 6.85 -15.29
CA VAL A 164 7.52 6.28 -16.28
C VAL A 164 7.18 7.24 -17.42
N ALA A 165 7.70 8.47 -17.41
CA ALA A 165 7.40 9.49 -18.44
C ALA A 165 7.56 8.95 -19.87
N ASN A 166 8.67 8.27 -20.15
CA ASN A 166 9.05 7.81 -21.49
C ASN A 166 8.66 6.35 -21.80
N THR A 167 7.81 5.73 -20.98
CA THR A 167 7.34 4.35 -21.23
C THR A 167 6.11 4.31 -22.14
N GLN A 168 5.84 3.13 -22.69
CA GLN A 168 4.66 2.85 -23.53
C GLN A 168 3.40 2.47 -22.72
N LEU A 169 3.44 2.64 -21.40
CA LEU A 169 2.28 2.40 -20.54
C LEU A 169 1.16 3.41 -20.85
N SER A 170 -0.10 3.01 -20.64
CA SER A 170 -1.23 3.94 -20.68
C SER A 170 -1.08 5.02 -19.60
N MET A 171 -1.77 6.16 -19.74
CA MET A 171 -1.70 7.21 -18.72
C MET A 171 -2.29 6.74 -17.39
N ALA A 172 -3.42 6.03 -17.43
CA ALA A 172 -3.98 5.38 -16.24
C ALA A 172 -2.97 4.45 -15.53
N ASP A 173 -2.21 3.64 -16.29
CA ASP A 173 -1.19 2.76 -15.72
C ASP A 173 0.00 3.53 -15.15
N LYS A 174 0.49 4.58 -15.84
CA LYS A 174 1.57 5.44 -15.32
C LYS A 174 1.18 6.11 -13.99
N ARG A 175 -0.06 6.60 -13.90
CA ARG A 175 -0.60 7.19 -12.66
C ARG A 175 -0.66 6.16 -11.55
N LEU A 176 -1.24 4.98 -11.81
CA LEU A 176 -1.33 3.88 -10.85
C LEU A 176 0.06 3.42 -10.37
N TRP A 177 1.02 3.32 -11.30
CA TRP A 177 2.41 2.95 -11.03
C TRP A 177 3.07 3.89 -10.01
N LYS A 178 2.91 5.20 -10.20
CA LYS A 178 3.38 6.21 -9.24
C LYS A 178 2.66 6.11 -7.90
N ARG A 179 1.34 5.93 -7.87
CA ARG A 179 0.58 5.75 -6.63
C ARG A 179 1.08 4.53 -5.84
N ILE A 180 1.36 3.41 -6.50
CA ILE A 180 1.90 2.20 -5.87
C ILE A 180 3.29 2.47 -5.29
N TRP A 181 4.21 3.02 -6.09
CA TRP A 181 5.57 3.30 -5.64
C TRP A 181 5.60 4.21 -4.42
N TRP A 182 4.90 5.35 -4.48
CA TRP A 182 4.86 6.31 -3.38
C TRP A 182 4.15 5.74 -2.15
N THR A 183 3.21 4.80 -2.32
CA THR A 183 2.63 4.09 -1.19
C THR A 183 3.68 3.22 -0.49
N ILE A 184 4.44 2.43 -1.25
CA ILE A 184 5.51 1.59 -0.70
C ILE A 184 6.57 2.46 -0.01
N PHE A 185 6.94 3.59 -0.62
CA PHE A 185 7.86 4.57 -0.03
C PHE A 185 7.39 5.03 1.35
N THR A 186 6.16 5.54 1.47
CA THR A 186 5.64 6.00 2.77
C THR A 186 5.58 4.87 3.80
N ARG A 187 5.35 3.63 3.38
CA ARG A 187 5.33 2.47 4.30
C ARG A 187 6.72 2.10 4.79
N ASP A 188 7.71 2.12 3.91
CA ASP A 188 9.10 1.85 4.33
C ASP A 188 9.54 2.83 5.43
N ARG A 189 9.21 4.13 5.30
CA ARG A 189 9.57 5.15 6.30
C ARG A 189 8.74 5.05 7.57
N SER A 190 7.41 4.98 7.45
CA SER A 190 6.54 4.92 8.64
C SER A 190 6.81 3.66 9.49
N VAL A 191 7.06 2.50 8.87
CA VAL A 191 7.39 1.28 9.60
C VAL A 191 8.80 1.34 10.19
N ALA A 192 9.77 1.93 9.47
CA ALA A 192 11.12 2.17 9.97
C ALA A 192 11.10 3.02 11.25
N VAL A 193 10.37 4.15 11.25
CA VAL A 193 10.18 5.00 12.43
C VAL A 193 9.50 4.23 13.56
N ALA A 194 8.36 3.59 13.28
CA ALA A 194 7.56 2.92 14.31
C ALA A 194 8.23 1.71 14.97
N LYS A 195 9.13 1.03 14.25
CA LYS A 195 9.83 -0.18 14.73
C LYS A 195 11.31 0.04 15.03
N GLY A 196 11.82 1.26 14.86
CA GLY A 196 13.24 1.58 15.03
C GLY A 196 14.15 0.78 14.08
N ARG A 197 13.71 0.55 12.85
CA ARG A 197 14.44 -0.25 11.84
C ARG A 197 14.96 0.65 10.71
N PRO A 198 16.02 0.25 10.00
CA PRO A 198 16.46 0.98 8.80
C PRO A 198 15.44 0.87 7.67
N THR A 199 15.33 1.96 6.90
CA THR A 199 14.67 2.00 5.60
C THR A 199 15.42 1.14 4.59
N VAL A 200 14.69 0.62 3.60
CA VAL A 200 15.26 -0.17 2.49
C VAL A 200 15.36 0.66 1.22
N ILE A 201 14.46 1.62 1.02
CA ILE A 201 14.46 2.45 -0.20
C ILE A 201 15.50 3.56 -0.05
N ASN A 202 16.57 3.46 -0.83
CA ASN A 202 17.51 4.55 -1.04
C ASN A 202 17.04 5.41 -2.23
N THR A 203 16.77 6.68 -1.94
CA THR A 203 16.29 7.68 -2.91
C THR A 203 17.31 8.00 -3.99
N ASP A 204 18.61 7.82 -3.74
CA ASP A 204 19.67 8.07 -4.73
C ASP A 204 19.57 7.16 -5.96
N TYR A 205 18.85 6.03 -5.83
CA TYR A 205 18.62 5.07 -6.91
C TYR A 205 17.20 5.13 -7.49
N CYS A 206 16.44 6.18 -7.16
CA CYS A 206 15.07 6.37 -7.61
C CYS A 206 14.98 7.65 -8.46
N ASP A 207 14.32 7.57 -9.61
CA ASP A 207 14.06 8.74 -10.50
C ASP A 207 12.58 8.84 -10.90
N VAL A 208 11.70 8.12 -10.22
CA VAL A 208 10.24 8.29 -10.32
C VAL A 208 9.82 9.71 -9.96
N GLU A 209 8.87 10.24 -10.73
CA GLU A 209 8.39 11.60 -10.58
C GLU A 209 7.63 11.77 -9.25
N ALA A 210 7.71 12.97 -8.68
CA ALA A 210 6.90 13.34 -7.53
C ALA A 210 5.40 13.15 -7.84
N ILE A 211 4.66 12.67 -6.86
CA ILE A 211 3.22 12.46 -7.03
C ILE A 211 2.47 13.80 -7.11
N CYS A 212 1.52 13.91 -8.03
CA CYS A 212 0.68 15.09 -8.23
C CYS A 212 -0.82 14.73 -8.26
N GLU A 213 -1.68 15.74 -8.31
CA GLU A 213 -3.14 15.55 -8.32
C GLU A 213 -3.62 14.76 -9.55
N ASP A 214 -2.99 14.97 -10.70
CA ASP A 214 -3.29 14.24 -11.95
C ASP A 214 -3.07 12.74 -11.79
N ASP A 215 -2.24 12.32 -10.83
CA ASP A 215 -1.99 10.91 -10.55
C ASP A 215 -3.16 10.21 -9.90
N PHE A 216 -4.25 10.89 -9.56
CA PHE A 216 -5.45 10.30 -8.97
C PHE A 216 -6.63 10.23 -9.95
N ILE A 217 -6.45 10.67 -11.19
CA ILE A 217 -7.41 10.48 -12.27
C ILE A 217 -7.41 8.99 -12.65
N GLU A 218 -8.54 8.30 -12.45
CA GLU A 218 -8.61 6.83 -12.60
C GLU A 218 -8.93 6.36 -14.03
N ASP A 219 -9.51 7.20 -14.88
CA ASP A 219 -9.84 6.84 -16.26
C ASP A 219 -9.44 7.98 -17.20
N ASP A 220 -8.95 7.62 -18.38
CA ASP A 220 -8.59 8.58 -19.42
C ASP A 220 -9.84 9.09 -20.17
N ASP A 221 -10.93 8.34 -20.14
CA ASP A 221 -12.24 8.77 -20.61
C ASP A 221 -12.90 9.70 -19.57
N PRO A 222 -13.12 10.99 -19.87
CA PRO A 222 -13.71 11.95 -18.94
C PRO A 222 -15.12 11.57 -18.49
N SER A 223 -15.86 10.79 -19.27
CA SER A 223 -17.21 10.33 -18.89
C SER A 223 -17.18 9.30 -17.76
N ASN A 224 -16.02 8.71 -17.54
CA ASN A 224 -15.75 7.58 -16.65
C ASN A 224 -14.70 7.91 -15.58
N ALA A 225 -14.11 9.11 -15.63
CA ALA A 225 -13.09 9.59 -14.73
C ALA A 225 -13.67 9.84 -13.33
N GLY A 226 -13.83 8.76 -12.55
CA GLY A 226 -13.90 8.85 -11.11
C GLY A 226 -12.60 9.47 -10.58
N SER A 227 -12.72 10.49 -9.75
CA SER A 227 -11.60 11.04 -8.98
C SER A 227 -11.92 10.92 -7.48
N PRO A 228 -10.95 10.51 -6.64
CA PRO A 228 -11.09 10.59 -5.20
C PRO A 228 -11.44 12.02 -4.75
N SER A 229 -11.97 12.16 -3.54
CA SER A 229 -12.24 13.49 -2.99
C SER A 229 -10.93 14.31 -2.91
N PRO A 230 -10.98 15.64 -3.08
CA PRO A 230 -9.79 16.48 -2.94
C PRO A 230 -9.07 16.28 -1.60
N HIS A 231 -9.82 15.96 -0.53
CA HIS A 231 -9.25 15.65 0.79
C HIS A 231 -8.38 14.38 0.77
N HIS A 232 -8.77 13.34 0.03
CA HIS A 232 -7.98 12.11 -0.08
C HIS A 232 -6.67 12.35 -0.84
N ILE A 233 -6.76 13.09 -1.95
CA ILE A 233 -5.62 13.44 -2.80
C ILE A 233 -4.60 14.26 -1.99
N GLN A 234 -5.08 15.34 -1.36
CA GLN A 234 -4.23 16.19 -0.52
C GLN A 234 -3.63 15.41 0.65
N PHE A 235 -4.40 14.54 1.31
CA PHE A 235 -3.86 13.73 2.41
C PHE A 235 -2.65 12.91 1.96
N PHE A 236 -2.79 12.14 0.88
CA PHE A 236 -1.72 11.27 0.43
C PHE A 236 -0.49 12.06 -0.03
N MET A 237 -0.69 13.14 -0.80
CA MET A 237 0.41 14.00 -1.24
C MET A 237 1.18 14.61 -0.06
N GLN A 238 0.48 15.11 0.96
CA GLN A 238 1.14 15.66 2.14
C GLN A 238 1.80 14.57 3.00
N TYR A 239 1.20 13.37 3.07
CA TYR A 239 1.79 12.23 3.78
C TYR A 239 3.08 11.73 3.12
N VAL A 240 3.18 11.80 1.79
CA VAL A 240 4.43 11.56 1.06
C VAL A 240 5.51 12.55 1.48
N LYS A 241 5.20 13.86 1.50
CA LYS A 241 6.16 14.90 1.93
C LYS A 241 6.63 14.71 3.37
N LEU A 242 5.72 14.39 4.29
CA LEU A 242 6.09 14.06 5.67
C LEU A 242 7.00 12.82 5.71
N SER A 243 6.73 11.81 4.89
CA SER A 243 7.56 10.61 4.81
C SER A 243 8.96 10.88 4.25
N GLU A 244 9.12 11.86 3.36
CA GLU A 244 10.43 12.33 2.91
C GLU A 244 11.22 12.93 4.08
N ILE A 245 10.58 13.82 4.87
CA ILE A 245 11.17 14.39 6.08
C ILE A 245 11.55 13.28 7.09
N MET A 246 10.67 12.31 7.32
CA MET A 246 10.95 11.14 8.17
C MET A 246 12.19 10.36 7.69
N GLY A 247 12.33 10.17 6.37
CA GLY A 247 13.49 9.51 5.78
C GLY A 247 14.80 10.26 6.07
N LEU A 248 14.79 11.58 5.98
CA LEU A 248 15.96 12.41 6.30
C LEU A 248 16.33 12.29 7.78
N ILE A 249 15.34 12.38 8.68
CA ILE A 249 15.55 12.21 10.14
C ILE A 249 16.15 10.83 10.45
N LEU A 250 15.60 9.77 9.86
CA LEU A 250 16.08 8.39 10.05
C LEU A 250 17.55 8.23 9.62
N SER A 251 17.91 8.79 8.45
CA SER A 251 19.28 8.71 7.93
C SER A 251 20.31 9.39 8.83
N GLN A 252 19.95 10.52 9.45
CA GLN A 252 20.87 11.32 10.27
C GLN A 252 20.92 10.89 11.74
N HIS A 253 19.81 10.42 12.34
CA HIS A 253 19.76 10.14 13.78
C HIS A 253 19.93 8.67 14.16
N TYR A 254 19.59 7.74 13.27
CA TYR A 254 19.58 6.31 13.58
C TYR A 254 20.70 5.51 12.90
N SER A 255 21.53 6.16 12.07
CA SER A 255 22.75 5.56 11.54
C SER A 255 23.80 5.40 12.65
N VAL A 256 24.39 4.21 12.80
CA VAL A 256 25.47 3.98 13.79
C VAL A 256 26.67 4.90 13.54
N ASN A 257 26.89 5.28 12.28
CA ASN A 257 27.95 6.22 11.89
C ASN A 257 27.65 7.66 12.32
N SER A 258 26.38 8.04 12.52
CA SER A 258 26.04 9.40 12.98
C SER A 258 26.37 9.62 14.45
N ARG A 259 26.45 8.54 15.25
CA ARG A 259 26.95 8.61 16.64
C ARG A 259 28.45 8.93 16.71
N ALA A 260 29.23 8.57 15.69
CA ALA A 260 30.63 8.97 15.56
C ALA A 260 30.76 10.44 15.10
N GLN A 261 29.79 10.94 14.32
CA GLN A 261 29.63 12.34 13.91
C GLN A 261 28.82 13.18 14.92
N LYS A 262 29.01 12.95 16.22
CA LYS A 262 28.36 13.68 17.34
C LYS A 262 28.79 15.16 17.47
N LYS A 263 28.68 15.96 16.41
CA LYS A 263 28.91 17.41 16.41
C LYS A 263 27.82 18.27 15.75
N ASN A 264 26.73 17.71 15.24
CA ASN A 264 25.75 18.50 14.46
C ASN A 264 24.47 18.85 15.25
N ALA A 265 24.54 19.85 16.14
CA ALA A 265 23.36 20.57 16.60
C ALA A 265 22.59 21.25 15.45
N ILE A 266 23.27 21.46 14.31
CA ILE A 266 22.75 22.05 13.07
C ILE A 266 21.71 21.14 12.38
N GLY A 267 21.78 19.82 12.56
CA GLY A 267 20.87 18.86 11.89
C GLY A 267 19.43 18.91 12.41
N ILE A 268 19.24 19.05 13.73
CA ILE A 268 17.90 19.09 14.34
C ILE A 268 17.15 20.38 13.96
N GLY A 269 17.86 21.50 13.87
CA GLY A 269 17.29 22.80 13.48
C GLY A 269 16.67 22.75 12.08
N HIS A 270 17.36 22.13 11.12
CA HIS A 270 16.88 21.98 9.74
C HIS A 270 15.60 21.13 9.69
N PHE A 271 15.50 20.03 10.44
CA PHE A 271 14.29 19.21 10.46
C PHE A 271 13.10 19.94 11.07
N ASN A 272 13.33 20.67 12.16
CA ASN A 272 12.30 21.49 12.76
C ASN A 272 11.82 22.58 11.79
N GLU A 273 12.72 23.20 11.04
CA GLU A 273 12.38 24.18 10.00
C GLU A 273 11.58 23.53 8.85
N ALA A 274 11.96 22.34 8.38
CA ALA A 274 11.22 21.62 7.35
C ALA A 274 9.80 21.24 7.80
N LEU A 275 9.64 20.78 9.05
CA LEU A 275 8.35 20.49 9.65
C LEU A 275 7.50 21.76 9.82
N ILE A 276 8.07 22.84 10.33
CA ILE A 276 7.39 24.14 10.45
C ILE A 276 6.96 24.65 9.06
N ASN A 277 7.84 24.55 8.06
CA ASN A 277 7.54 24.93 6.69
C ASN A 277 6.38 24.10 6.13
N TRP A 278 6.38 22.78 6.35
CA TRP A 278 5.27 21.91 5.97
C TRP A 278 3.96 22.34 6.65
N LEU A 279 3.97 22.63 7.95
CA LEU A 279 2.79 23.03 8.70
C LEU A 279 2.23 24.38 8.20
N GLN A 280 3.10 25.34 7.87
CA GLN A 280 2.71 26.63 7.32
C GLN A 280 2.08 26.54 5.92
N HIS A 281 2.50 25.56 5.12
CA HIS A 281 2.00 25.33 3.76
C HIS A 281 0.99 24.17 3.68
N CYS A 282 0.50 23.68 4.82
CA CYS A 282 -0.49 22.61 4.89
C CYS A 282 -1.80 23.08 4.22
N PRO A 283 -2.29 22.38 3.17
CA PRO A 283 -3.53 22.75 2.48
C PRO A 283 -4.73 22.77 3.42
N ARG A 284 -5.72 23.64 3.13
CA ARG A 284 -6.89 23.82 3.99
C ARG A 284 -7.73 22.56 4.13
N GLU A 285 -7.74 21.71 3.11
CA GLU A 285 -8.42 20.43 3.04
C GLU A 285 -7.94 19.43 4.10
N VAL A 286 -6.65 19.50 4.46
CA VAL A 286 -6.02 18.56 5.40
C VAL A 286 -5.45 19.23 6.65
N CYS A 287 -5.62 20.55 6.76
CA CYS A 287 -5.31 21.30 7.96
C CYS A 287 -6.23 20.84 9.10
N TRP A 288 -5.63 20.50 10.24
CA TRP A 288 -6.37 20.12 11.44
C TRP A 288 -7.05 21.36 12.06
N THR A 289 -8.24 21.68 11.57
CA THR A 289 -9.12 22.71 12.12
C THR A 289 -10.44 22.10 12.59
N ARG A 290 -11.43 22.92 12.99
CA ARG A 290 -12.66 22.48 13.70
C ARG A 290 -13.45 21.33 13.04
N SER A 291 -13.25 21.03 11.75
CA SER A 291 -13.73 19.81 11.10
C SER A 291 -12.79 18.64 11.40
N LYS A 292 -13.19 17.81 12.37
CA LYS A 292 -12.51 16.59 12.83
C LYS A 292 -12.49 15.48 11.77
N HIS A 293 -11.91 15.72 10.60
CA HIS A 293 -11.80 14.71 9.55
C HIS A 293 -10.70 13.70 9.91
N PHE A 294 -10.99 12.40 9.83
CA PHE A 294 -10.08 11.33 10.26
C PHE A 294 -8.71 11.40 9.58
N LEU A 295 -8.68 11.66 8.26
CA LEU A 295 -7.42 11.78 7.51
C LEU A 295 -6.56 12.96 7.98
N SER A 296 -7.19 14.10 8.30
CA SER A 296 -6.47 15.25 8.86
C SER A 296 -5.90 14.90 10.24
N ALA A 297 -6.63 14.13 11.07
CA ALA A 297 -6.13 13.64 12.36
C ALA A 297 -4.88 12.78 12.16
N LEU A 298 -4.99 11.80 11.26
CA LEU A 298 -3.92 10.85 10.99
C LEU A 298 -2.67 11.54 10.44
N LEU A 299 -2.85 12.55 9.58
CA LEU A 299 -1.76 13.34 9.04
C LEU A 299 -1.03 14.12 10.13
N HIS A 300 -1.77 14.80 11.02
CA HIS A 300 -1.20 15.58 12.12
C HIS A 300 -0.65 14.73 13.27
N VAL A 301 -1.07 13.46 13.39
CA VAL A 301 -0.40 12.46 14.26
C VAL A 301 0.93 12.00 13.66
N SER A 302 1.07 12.07 12.34
CA SER A 302 2.30 11.69 11.63
C SER A 302 3.33 12.81 11.57
N TYR A 303 2.88 14.07 11.69
CA TYR A 303 3.71 15.26 11.90
C TYR A 303 4.31 15.26 13.31
#